data_AF-A0A3T0W334-F1
#
_entry.id   AF-A0A3T0W334-F1
#
_cell.length_a   1.000
_cell.length_b   1.000
_cell.length_c   1.000
_cell.angle_alpha   90.00
_cell.angle_beta   90.00
_cell.angle_gamma   90.00
#
_symmetry.space_group_name_H-M   'P 1'
#
loop_
_entity.id
_entity.type
_entity.pdbx_description
1 polymer ?
#
loop_
_entity_poly.entity_id
_entity_poly.type
_entity_poly.pdbx_seq_one_letter_code
_entity_poly.pdbx_strand_id
1 'polypeptide(L)'
;MKLTLKLSIAIYIISLCLPAISPLEYSAEHLTDGYETLILGPVQVLFGLVMLPQMPGLGLLLMLPWLANISWLISLVTYKEKLGRIAGLCTAVIVVVFFAHPVAIIGSSVSVVLLQLHIGAYLWMLALMLPLLTLYPLKTKKQPHTSAS
;
A
#
# COMPACT_ATOMS: atom_id res chain seq x y z
N MET A 1 10.26 17.75 4.43
CA MET A 1 10.64 16.33 4.62
C MET A 1 9.89 15.68 5.80
N LYS A 2 10.05 16.14 7.05
CA LYS A 2 9.30 15.56 8.20
C LYS A 2 7.77 15.66 8.07
N LEU A 3 7.25 16.72 7.45
CA LEU A 3 5.81 16.91 7.23
C LEU A 3 5.21 15.82 6.33
N THR A 4 5.87 15.49 5.23
CA THR A 4 5.40 14.47 4.28
C THR A 4 5.34 13.08 4.91
N LEU A 5 6.34 12.72 5.72
CA LEU A 5 6.34 11.44 6.44
C LEU A 5 5.22 11.39 7.50
N LYS A 6 5.02 12.48 8.26
CA LYS A 6 3.90 12.59 9.21
C LYS A 6 2.55 12.51 8.52
N LEU A 7 2.40 13.18 7.37
CA LEU A 7 1.19 13.15 6.57
C LEU A 7 0.93 11.75 5.99
N SER A 8 1.98 11.07 5.53
CA SER A 8 1.91 9.67 5.06
C SER A 8 1.36 8.76 6.16
N ILE A 9 1.89 8.86 7.38
CA ILE A 9 1.40 8.08 8.53
C ILE A 9 -0.06 8.45 8.87
N ALA A 10 -0.40 9.75 8.86
CA ALA A 10 -1.76 10.18 9.17
C ALA A 10 -2.79 9.66 8.13
N ILE A 11 -2.48 9.77 6.83
CA ILE A 11 -3.32 9.24 5.75
C ILE A 11 -3.38 7.71 5.84
N TYR A 12 -2.28 7.03 6.19
CA TYR A 12 -2.29 5.59 6.43
C TYR A 12 -3.27 5.21 7.55
N ILE A 13 -3.20 5.88 8.71
CA ILE A 13 -4.12 5.61 9.81
C ILE A 13 -5.57 5.91 9.41
N ILE A 14 -5.84 7.03 8.72
CA ILE A 14 -7.18 7.36 8.22
C ILE A 14 -7.67 6.31 7.23
N SER A 15 -6.80 5.86 6.31
CA SER A 15 -7.11 4.78 5.37
C SER A 15 -7.53 3.53 6.12
N LEU A 16 -6.94 3.30 7.30
CA LEU A 16 -7.28 2.15 8.12
C LEU A 16 -8.57 2.31 8.95
N CYS A 17 -8.97 3.54 9.24
CA CYS A 17 -10.15 3.84 10.07
C CYS A 17 -11.43 4.05 9.24
N LEU A 18 -11.32 4.32 7.94
CA LEU A 18 -12.47 4.52 7.04
C LEU A 18 -13.56 3.42 7.01
N PRO A 19 -13.24 2.12 7.13
CA PRO A 19 -14.27 1.07 7.13
C PRO A 19 -15.12 1.10 8.39
N ALA A 20 -14.61 1.65 9.50
CA ALA A 20 -15.39 1.85 10.72
C ALA A 20 -16.45 2.96 10.57
N ILE A 21 -16.43 3.73 9.47
CA ILE A 21 -17.25 4.94 9.26
C ILE A 21 -18.14 4.83 8.01
N SER A 22 -17.98 3.79 7.17
CA SER A 22 -18.83 3.59 5.99
C SER A 22 -20.22 3.10 6.40
N PRO A 23 -21.32 3.77 6.00
CA PRO A 23 -22.67 3.33 6.33
C PRO A 23 -22.95 1.96 5.71
N LEU A 24 -23.37 1.02 6.56
CA LEU A 24 -23.75 -0.37 6.28
C LEU A 24 -25.03 -0.47 5.43
N GLU A 25 -24.99 -0.09 4.15
CA GLU A 25 -26.18 -0.20 3.27
C GLU A 25 -25.99 -1.01 1.97
N TYR A 26 -24.85 -1.64 1.76
CA TYR A 26 -24.68 -2.63 0.68
C TYR A 26 -24.27 -3.95 1.31
N SER A 27 -25.07 -4.99 1.08
CA SER A 27 -24.94 -6.38 1.58
C SER A 27 -23.63 -6.65 2.33
N ALA A 28 -23.74 -6.91 3.63
CA ALA A 28 -22.62 -7.09 4.57
C ALA A 28 -21.55 -8.12 4.15
N GLU A 29 -21.80 -8.90 3.08
CA GLU A 29 -20.87 -9.87 2.49
C GLU A 29 -19.95 -9.28 1.41
N HIS A 30 -20.07 -7.99 1.03
CA HIS A 30 -19.30 -7.43 -0.10
C HIS A 30 -18.48 -6.16 0.22
N LEU A 31 -18.77 -5.45 1.31
CA LEU A 31 -18.06 -4.21 1.68
C LEU A 31 -16.87 -4.41 2.63
N THR A 32 -16.91 -5.44 3.47
CA THR A 32 -15.87 -5.82 4.44
C THR A 32 -14.62 -6.38 3.77
N ASP A 33 -14.82 -6.93 2.59
CA ASP A 33 -13.95 -7.93 2.00
C ASP A 33 -12.57 -7.37 1.56
N GLY A 34 -12.55 -6.26 0.83
CA GLY A 34 -11.29 -5.70 0.32
C GLY A 34 -10.42 -4.98 1.33
N TYR A 35 -10.96 -4.71 2.50
CA TYR A 35 -10.29 -3.90 3.49
C TYR A 35 -9.74 -4.74 4.65
N GLU A 36 -10.43 -5.82 4.99
CA GLU A 36 -9.92 -6.84 5.90
C GLU A 36 -8.53 -7.31 5.48
N THR A 37 -8.19 -7.36 4.19
CA THR A 37 -6.85 -7.73 3.73
C THR A 37 -5.74 -6.75 4.12
N LEU A 38 -6.05 -5.47 4.38
CA LEU A 38 -5.07 -4.50 4.85
C LEU A 38 -4.79 -4.64 6.36
N ILE A 39 -5.81 -4.97 7.16
CA ILE A 39 -5.69 -5.20 8.61
C ILE A 39 -5.21 -6.64 8.91
N LEU A 40 -5.86 -7.63 8.29
CA LEU A 40 -5.54 -9.06 8.36
C LEU A 40 -4.41 -9.45 7.39
N GLY A 41 -3.58 -8.48 6.98
CA GLY A 41 -2.41 -8.73 6.13
C GLY A 41 -1.53 -9.90 6.60
N PRO A 42 -1.26 -10.09 7.92
CA PRO A 42 -0.58 -11.29 8.41
C PRO A 42 -1.28 -12.61 8.07
N VAL A 43 -2.62 -12.63 8.11
CA VAL A 43 -3.42 -13.83 7.75
C VAL A 43 -3.30 -14.11 6.26
N GLN A 44 -3.36 -13.07 5.41
CA GLN A 44 -3.14 -13.21 3.97
C GLN A 44 -1.74 -13.76 3.64
N VAL A 45 -0.72 -13.34 4.40
CA VAL A 45 0.64 -13.88 4.27
C VAL A 45 0.70 -15.36 4.62
N LEU A 46 0.05 -15.78 5.71
CA LEU A 46 -0.01 -17.20 6.08
C LEU A 46 -0.66 -18.03 4.98
N PHE A 47 -1.80 -17.57 4.45
CA PHE A 47 -2.44 -18.24 3.32
C PHE A 47 -1.55 -18.25 2.06
N GLY A 48 -0.90 -17.14 1.75
CA GLY A 48 0.03 -17.03 0.62
C GLY A 48 1.19 -18.02 0.72
N LEU A 49 1.77 -18.19 1.91
CA LEU A 49 2.83 -19.17 2.18
C LEU A 49 2.35 -20.62 1.99
N VAL A 50 1.14 -20.94 2.44
CA VAL A 50 0.55 -22.27 2.26
C VAL A 50 0.25 -22.55 0.78
N MET A 51 -0.18 -21.53 0.03
CA MET A 51 -0.49 -21.67 -1.40
C MET A 51 0.74 -21.63 -2.31
N LEU A 52 1.86 -21.08 -1.86
CA LEU A 52 3.08 -20.90 -2.67
C LEU A 52 3.55 -22.16 -3.43
N PRO A 53 3.54 -23.37 -2.82
CA PRO A 53 3.98 -24.59 -3.51
C PRO A 53 3.01 -25.09 -4.60
N GLN A 54 1.72 -24.74 -4.48
CA GLN A 54 0.65 -25.23 -5.35
C GLN A 54 0.28 -24.23 -6.44
N MET A 55 0.21 -22.95 -6.07
CA MET A 55 -0.18 -21.84 -6.91
C MET A 55 0.74 -20.64 -6.62
N PRO A 56 1.99 -20.65 -7.12
CA PRO A 56 2.99 -19.66 -6.75
C PRO A 56 2.57 -18.22 -7.10
N GLY A 57 1.88 -18.04 -8.23
CA GLY A 57 1.35 -16.73 -8.62
C GLY A 57 0.36 -16.18 -7.60
N LEU A 58 -0.64 -16.97 -7.22
CA LEU A 58 -1.64 -16.57 -6.24
C LEU A 58 -1.04 -16.37 -4.85
N GLY A 59 -0.16 -17.28 -4.41
CA GLY A 59 0.50 -17.17 -3.11
C GLY A 59 1.29 -15.88 -2.96
N LEU A 60 2.00 -15.46 -4.02
CA LEU A 60 2.72 -14.18 -4.04
C LEU A 60 1.76 -12.99 -4.00
N LEU A 61 0.67 -13.02 -4.78
CA LEU A 61 -0.32 -11.92 -4.84
C LEU A 61 -0.94 -11.63 -3.47
N LEU A 62 -1.25 -12.67 -2.69
CA LEU A 62 -1.83 -12.54 -1.34
C LEU A 62 -0.86 -11.88 -0.34
N MET A 63 0.45 -12.03 -0.54
CA MET A 63 1.46 -11.44 0.33
C MET A 63 1.73 -9.95 0.03
N LEU A 64 1.33 -9.46 -1.15
CA LEU A 64 1.70 -8.12 -1.63
C LEU A 64 1.27 -6.98 -0.70
N PRO A 65 0.01 -6.90 -0.21
CA PRO A 65 -0.41 -5.77 0.63
C PRO A 65 0.45 -5.63 1.89
N TRP A 66 0.82 -6.76 2.50
CA TRP A 66 1.64 -6.74 3.71
C TRP A 66 3.11 -6.43 3.42
N LEU A 67 3.66 -6.96 2.32
CA LEU A 67 5.01 -6.60 1.86
C LEU A 67 5.11 -5.10 1.50
N ALA A 68 4.05 -4.50 0.96
CA ALA A 68 3.96 -3.06 0.74
C ALA A 68 4.03 -2.29 2.06
N ASN A 69 3.28 -2.70 3.09
CA ASN A 69 3.33 -2.07 4.42
C ASN A 69 4.71 -2.18 5.08
N ILE A 70 5.34 -3.35 5.03
CA ILE A 70 6.69 -3.58 5.60
C ILE A 70 7.73 -2.72 4.88
N SER A 71 7.75 -2.77 3.54
CA SER A 71 8.69 -1.98 2.73
C SER A 71 8.50 -0.48 2.94
N TRP A 72 7.25 -0.03 3.08
CA TRP A 72 6.94 1.36 3.39
C TRP A 72 7.47 1.76 4.77
N LEU A 73 7.24 0.93 5.79
CA LEU A 73 7.74 1.20 7.15
C LEU A 73 9.28 1.27 7.18
N ILE A 74 9.96 0.34 6.50
CA ILE A 74 11.42 0.37 6.35
C ILE A 74 11.85 1.68 5.67
N SER A 75 11.15 2.08 4.61
CA SER A 75 11.38 3.34 3.90
C SER A 75 11.25 4.57 4.80
N LEU A 76 10.25 4.59 5.69
CA LEU A 76 10.06 5.66 6.66
C LEU A 76 11.17 5.72 7.72
N VAL A 77 11.56 4.58 8.29
CA VAL A 77 12.57 4.52 9.37
C VAL A 77 13.97 4.86 8.83
N THR A 78 14.28 4.38 7.63
CA THR A 78 15.61 4.51 7.01
C THR A 78 15.66 5.58 5.91
N TYR A 79 14.78 6.58 5.94
CA TYR A 79 14.56 7.55 4.86
C TYR A 79 15.79 8.37 4.42
N LYS A 80 16.83 8.47 5.27
CA LYS A 80 18.08 9.16 4.91
C LYS A 80 19.07 8.25 4.18
N GLU A 81 18.87 6.95 4.24
CA GLU A 81 19.78 5.93 3.76
C GLU A 81 19.39 5.43 2.37
N LYS A 82 20.34 4.78 1.69
CA LYS A 82 20.07 4.10 0.41
C LYS A 82 18.99 3.03 0.57
N LEU A 83 18.96 2.33 1.71
CA LEU A 83 17.96 1.33 2.02
C LEU A 83 16.54 1.92 1.98
N GLY A 84 16.32 3.11 2.53
CA GLY A 84 14.99 3.73 2.54
C GLY A 84 14.48 4.07 1.14
N ARG A 85 15.38 4.45 0.22
CA ARG A 85 15.07 4.69 -1.20
C ARG A 85 14.70 3.41 -1.94
N ILE A 86 15.46 2.34 -1.72
CA ILE A 86 15.19 1.02 -2.32
C ILE A 86 13.86 0.50 -1.79
N ALA A 87 13.66 0.53 -0.47
CA ALA A 87 12.43 0.09 0.17
C ALA A 87 11.22 0.86 -0.37
N GLY A 88 11.33 2.19 -0.55
CA GLY A 88 10.28 2.99 -1.16
C GLY A 88 9.95 2.57 -2.60
N LEU A 89 10.96 2.29 -3.44
CA LEU A 89 10.72 1.78 -4.79
C LEU A 89 10.04 0.40 -4.76
N CYS A 90 10.46 -0.49 -3.86
CA CYS A 90 9.79 -1.77 -3.67
C CYS A 90 8.33 -1.57 -3.28
N THR A 91 8.02 -0.66 -2.35
CA THR A 91 6.65 -0.29 -2.00
C THR A 91 5.87 0.15 -3.24
N ALA A 92 6.44 1.02 -4.08
CA ALA A 92 5.80 1.50 -5.30
C ALA A 92 5.43 0.37 -6.25
N VAL A 93 6.38 -0.53 -6.53
CA VAL A 93 6.15 -1.67 -7.41
C VAL A 93 5.07 -2.59 -6.85
N ILE A 94 5.15 -2.93 -5.56
CA ILE A 94 4.19 -3.84 -4.93
C ILE A 94 2.77 -3.26 -4.95
N VAL A 95 2.61 -1.96 -4.63
CA VAL A 95 1.31 -1.29 -4.65
C VAL A 95 0.73 -1.26 -6.06
N VAL A 96 1.53 -0.97 -7.08
CA VAL A 96 1.07 -0.99 -8.49
C VAL A 96 0.62 -2.38 -8.89
N VAL A 97 1.37 -3.43 -8.54
CA VAL A 97 1.02 -4.82 -8.87
C VAL A 97 -0.27 -5.22 -8.15
N PHE A 98 -0.42 -4.86 -6.87
CA PHE A 98 -1.66 -5.12 -6.12
C PHE A 98 -2.87 -4.41 -6.74
N PHE A 99 -2.74 -3.15 -7.17
CA PHE A 99 -3.85 -2.45 -7.83
C PHE A 99 -4.20 -3.04 -9.19
N ALA A 100 -3.24 -3.65 -9.89
CA ALA A 100 -3.51 -4.38 -11.13
C ALA A 100 -4.21 -5.73 -10.87
N HIS A 101 -3.91 -6.38 -9.74
CA HIS A 101 -4.46 -7.68 -9.35
C HIS A 101 -4.86 -7.66 -7.87
N PRO A 102 -5.99 -7.00 -7.51
CA PRO A 102 -6.37 -6.82 -6.12
C PRO A 102 -7.05 -8.10 -5.60
N VAL A 103 -6.26 -9.12 -5.30
CA VAL A 103 -6.76 -10.45 -4.90
C VAL A 103 -6.64 -10.64 -3.39
N ALA A 104 -7.59 -11.36 -2.82
CA ALA A 104 -7.67 -11.66 -1.40
C ALA A 104 -8.30 -13.03 -1.13
N ILE A 105 -8.05 -13.57 0.06
CA ILE A 105 -8.84 -14.68 0.59
C ILE A 105 -9.71 -14.18 1.72
N ILE A 106 -11.01 -14.46 1.64
CA ILE A 106 -12.01 -13.92 2.56
C ILE A 106 -13.04 -14.99 2.90
N GLY A 107 -13.59 -14.88 4.11
CA GLY A 107 -14.66 -15.73 4.58
C GLY A 107 -14.19 -17.09 5.09
N SER A 108 -15.09 -17.78 5.80
CA SER A 108 -14.87 -19.12 6.37
C SER A 108 -14.66 -20.19 5.29
N SER A 109 -15.07 -19.91 4.05
CA SER A 109 -14.94 -20.79 2.89
C SER A 109 -13.55 -20.76 2.23
N VAL A 110 -12.66 -19.84 2.66
CA VAL A 110 -11.31 -19.65 2.07
C VAL A 110 -11.39 -19.46 0.55
N SER A 111 -12.37 -18.66 0.09
CA SER A 111 -12.51 -18.35 -1.33
C SER A 111 -11.59 -17.21 -1.71
N VAL A 112 -10.88 -17.41 -2.82
CA VAL A 112 -10.09 -16.34 -3.47
C VAL A 112 -11.06 -15.44 -4.22
N VAL A 113 -11.04 -14.16 -3.90
CA VAL A 113 -11.91 -13.16 -4.53
C VAL A 113 -11.11 -11.99 -5.07
N LEU A 114 -11.60 -11.40 -6.16
CA LEU A 114 -11.12 -10.13 -6.67
C LEU A 114 -11.79 -9.01 -5.87
N LEU A 115 -11.00 -8.19 -5.20
CA LEU A 115 -11.47 -7.10 -4.38
C LEU A 115 -11.99 -5.94 -5.23
N GLN A 116 -13.12 -5.40 -4.82
CA GLN A 116 -13.53 -4.06 -5.24
C GLN A 116 -12.75 -3.02 -4.43
N LEU A 117 -11.90 -2.24 -5.10
CA LEU A 117 -11.08 -1.22 -4.46
C LEU A 117 -11.93 0.01 -4.12
N HIS A 118 -12.11 0.28 -2.82
CA HIS A 118 -12.83 1.44 -2.32
C HIS A 118 -11.89 2.57 -1.87
N ILE A 119 -12.46 3.70 -1.44
CA ILE A 119 -11.74 4.93 -1.06
C ILE A 119 -10.59 4.68 -0.07
N GLY A 120 -10.76 3.74 0.88
CA GLY A 120 -9.71 3.35 1.82
C GLY A 120 -8.46 2.81 1.13
N ALA A 121 -8.60 1.96 0.11
CA ALA A 121 -7.47 1.42 -0.64
C ALA A 121 -6.72 2.53 -1.41
N TYR A 122 -7.43 3.48 -2.00
CA TYR A 122 -6.80 4.62 -2.68
C TYR A 122 -6.07 5.55 -1.71
N LEU A 123 -6.61 5.77 -0.51
CA LEU A 123 -5.91 6.52 0.54
C LEU A 123 -4.70 5.75 1.07
N TRP A 124 -4.80 4.43 1.19
CA TRP A 124 -3.66 3.57 1.53
C TRP A 124 -2.55 3.68 0.48
N MET A 125 -2.89 3.56 -0.81
CA MET A 125 -1.94 3.80 -1.91
C MET A 125 -1.30 5.18 -1.79
N LEU A 126 -2.10 6.23 -1.62
CA LEU A 126 -1.60 7.59 -1.48
C LEU A 126 -0.64 7.70 -0.29
N ALA A 127 -1.00 7.12 0.87
CA ALA A 127 -0.16 7.11 2.06
C ALA A 127 1.19 6.45 1.80
N LEU A 128 1.19 5.30 1.10
CA LEU A 128 2.40 4.54 0.80
C LEU A 128 3.29 5.20 -0.26
N MET A 129 2.69 5.92 -1.23
CA MET A 129 3.42 6.59 -2.31
C MET A 129 3.99 7.94 -1.87
N LEU A 130 3.39 8.60 -0.88
CA LEU A 130 3.75 9.95 -0.47
C LEU A 130 5.25 10.11 -0.05
N PRO A 131 5.88 9.16 0.68
CA PRO A 131 7.30 9.24 1.01
C PRO A 131 8.23 9.29 -0.20
N LEU A 132 7.82 8.77 -1.36
CA LEU A 132 8.63 8.81 -2.58
C LEU A 132 8.95 10.23 -3.02
N LEU A 133 8.02 11.17 -2.82
CA LEU A 133 8.23 12.59 -3.12
C LEU A 133 9.36 13.19 -2.28
N THR A 134 9.61 12.66 -1.08
CA THR A 134 10.73 13.09 -0.24
C THR A 134 12.03 12.36 -0.54
N LEU A 135 11.95 11.10 -0.94
CA LEU A 135 13.13 10.28 -1.25
C LEU A 135 13.73 10.62 -2.61
N TYR A 136 12.90 11.09 -3.54
CA TYR A 136 13.25 11.47 -4.89
C TYR A 136 12.78 12.91 -5.17
N PRO A 137 13.38 13.93 -4.52
CA PRO A 137 13.00 15.31 -4.78
C PRO A 137 13.27 15.63 -6.25
N LEU A 138 12.24 16.12 -6.94
CA LEU A 138 12.36 16.64 -8.30
C LEU A 138 13.41 17.75 -8.30
N LYS A 139 14.58 17.51 -8.90
CA LYS A 139 15.58 18.55 -9.12
C LYS A 139 15.00 19.54 -10.13
N THR A 140 14.40 20.63 -9.65
CA THR A 140 14.14 21.79 -10.48
C THR A 140 15.48 22.46 -10.78
N LYS A 141 15.98 22.29 -12.01
CA LYS A 141 17.05 23.14 -12.53
C LYS A 141 16.52 24.58 -12.50
N LYS A 142 16.94 25.39 -11.53
CA LYS A 142 16.83 26.84 -11.64
C LYS A 142 17.66 27.24 -12.86
N GLN A 143 17.02 27.66 -13.95
CA GLN A 143 17.72 28.37 -15.01
C GLN A 143 18.31 29.64 -14.36
N PRO A 144 19.61 29.91 -14.53
CA PRO A 144 20.15 31.21 -14.14
C PRO A 144 19.46 32.25 -15.02
N HIS A 145 18.70 33.16 -14.40
CA HIS A 145 18.32 34.40 -15.05
C HIS A 145 19.61 35.16 -15.33
N THR A 146 20.12 35.05 -16.55
CA THR A 146 21.06 36.01 -17.12
C THR A 146 20.34 37.35 -17.18
N SER A 147 20.58 38.18 -16.18
CA SER A 147 20.39 39.63 -16.29
C SER A 147 21.37 40.12 -17.36
N ALA A 148 20.88 40.28 -18.59
CA ALA A 148 21.58 41.03 -19.61
C ALA A 148 21.39 42.52 -19.29
N SER A 149 22.54 43.15 -19.05
CA SER A 149 22.79 44.58 -18.89
C SER A 149 22.37 45.40 -20.10
#